data_AF-A0AAU2J8L1-F1
#
_entry.id   AF-A0AAU2J8L1-F1
#
_cell.length_a   1.000
_cell.length_b   1.000
_cell.length_c   1.000
_cell.angle_alpha   90.00
_cell.angle_beta   90.00
_cell.angle_gamma   90.00
#
_symmetry.space_group_name_H-M   'P 1'
#
loop_
_entity.id
_entity.type
_entity.pdbx_description
1 polymer ?
#
loop_
_entity_poly.entity_id
_entity_poly.type
_entity_poly.pdbx_seq_one_letter_code
_entity_poly.pdbx_strand_id
1 'polypeptide(L)'
;MTDESWAGWYRDRQGSEAFILTTDGQQLRIRVRGVDFEGESFDDLAPVAGMPPESGMFALADGALTDCVLEWDLPLPVVADGTVHQATLSCLLSLRRPEADLHLELHFGGAVYGSRRAECDFATALAMIQRSLPPGVRLQSCIACAFSDYFPATTDRGLSGGLACFRGAKDAYRGAAGEDDVLDLWDRRTGFVQEIWSCREFEARPAEGAGTGHRGAFPLELA
;
A
#
# COMPACT_ATOMS: atom_id res chain seq x y z
N MET A 1 -16.27 -2.56 4.55
CA MET A 1 -15.45 -2.39 3.32
C MET A 1 -15.74 -3.60 2.45
N THR A 2 -15.54 -3.53 1.14
CA THR A 2 -15.71 -4.69 0.26
C THR A 2 -14.35 -5.27 -0.03
N ASP A 3 -14.19 -6.57 0.18
CA ASP A 3 -12.95 -7.27 -0.12
C ASP A 3 -12.69 -7.25 -1.63
N GLU A 4 -11.44 -7.02 -2.02
CA GLU A 4 -10.95 -7.24 -3.38
C GLU A 4 -10.09 -8.50 -3.44
N SER A 5 -9.93 -9.05 -4.64
CA SER A 5 -9.16 -10.27 -4.85
C SER A 5 -8.38 -10.18 -6.15
N TRP A 6 -7.07 -10.43 -6.07
CA TRP A 6 -6.16 -10.34 -7.20
C TRP A 6 -5.33 -11.62 -7.31
N ALA A 7 -5.17 -12.12 -8.53
CA ALA A 7 -4.34 -13.29 -8.78
C ALA A 7 -2.87 -12.89 -8.92
N GLY A 8 -1.98 -13.75 -8.45
CA GLY A 8 -0.55 -13.54 -8.52
C GLY A 8 0.25 -14.83 -8.53
N TRP A 9 1.56 -14.68 -8.48
CA TRP A 9 2.55 -15.74 -8.41
C TRP A 9 3.42 -15.59 -7.17
N TYR A 10 3.50 -16.66 -6.40
CA TYR A 10 4.44 -16.85 -5.31
C TYR A 10 5.64 -17.62 -5.85
N ARG A 11 6.85 -17.23 -5.46
CA ARG A 11 8.09 -17.95 -5.80
C ARG A 11 9.05 -17.99 -4.64
N ASP A 12 9.57 -19.17 -4.33
CA ASP A 12 10.64 -19.38 -3.35
C ASP A 12 11.64 -20.41 -3.88
N ARG A 13 12.51 -20.93 -2.98
CA ARG A 13 13.48 -21.98 -3.33
C ARG A 13 12.87 -23.32 -3.75
N GLN A 14 11.59 -23.58 -3.46
CA GLN A 14 10.92 -24.84 -3.80
C GLN A 14 10.14 -24.76 -5.12
N GLY A 15 9.97 -23.56 -5.68
CA GLY A 15 9.37 -23.36 -6.99
C GLY A 15 8.41 -22.19 -7.01
N SER A 16 7.47 -22.23 -7.96
CA SER A 16 6.45 -21.20 -8.13
C SER A 16 5.04 -21.78 -8.05
N GLU A 17 4.12 -21.02 -7.48
CA GLU A 17 2.71 -21.38 -7.39
C GLU A 17 1.84 -20.14 -7.58
N ALA A 18 0.69 -20.30 -8.21
CA ALA A 18 -0.30 -19.22 -8.28
C ALA A 18 -0.95 -19.03 -6.91
N PHE A 19 -1.18 -17.79 -6.52
CA PHE A 19 -1.91 -17.45 -5.29
C PHE A 19 -3.01 -16.44 -5.59
N ILE A 20 -3.94 -16.30 -4.65
CA ILE A 20 -4.91 -15.21 -4.62
C ILE A 20 -4.58 -14.34 -3.42
N LEU A 21 -4.39 -13.05 -3.67
CA LEU A 21 -4.34 -12.00 -2.67
C LEU A 21 -5.75 -11.49 -2.43
N THR A 22 -6.21 -11.49 -1.18
CA THR A 22 -7.42 -10.75 -0.80
C THR A 22 -7.10 -9.65 0.19
N THR A 23 -7.80 -8.53 0.04
CA THR A 23 -7.66 -7.40 0.96
C THR A 23 -8.94 -6.59 1.07
N ASP A 24 -9.21 -6.06 2.24
CA ASP A 24 -10.26 -5.06 2.48
C ASP A 24 -9.70 -3.64 2.66
N GLY A 25 -8.40 -3.48 2.40
CA GLY A 25 -7.65 -2.27 2.64
C GLY A 25 -7.06 -2.17 4.04
N GLN A 26 -7.30 -3.11 4.95
CA GLN A 26 -6.67 -3.18 6.29
C GLN A 26 -5.98 -4.52 6.54
N GLN A 27 -6.64 -5.62 6.19
CA GLN A 27 -6.10 -6.96 6.31
C GLN A 27 -5.74 -7.50 4.92
N LEU A 28 -4.58 -8.13 4.80
CA LEU A 28 -4.15 -8.92 3.65
C LEU A 28 -4.31 -10.39 3.99
N ARG A 29 -4.75 -11.20 3.01
CA ARG A 29 -4.67 -12.65 3.07
C ARG A 29 -4.16 -13.24 1.77
N ILE A 30 -3.31 -14.25 1.86
CA ILE A 30 -2.88 -15.05 0.71
C ILE A 30 -3.03 -16.54 1.01
N ARG A 31 -3.23 -17.34 -0.03
CA ARG A 31 -3.15 -18.81 0.06
C ARG A 31 -2.07 -19.34 -0.86
N VAL A 32 -1.10 -20.05 -0.30
CA VAL A 32 0.03 -20.65 -1.02
C VAL A 32 0.23 -22.07 -0.51
N ARG A 33 0.36 -23.08 -1.40
CA ARG A 33 0.56 -24.49 -1.05
C ARG A 33 -0.48 -25.03 -0.05
N GLY A 34 -1.71 -24.51 -0.13
CA GLY A 34 -2.80 -24.86 0.79
C GLY A 34 -2.71 -24.25 2.18
N VAL A 35 -1.75 -23.36 2.46
CA VAL A 35 -1.63 -22.61 3.72
C VAL A 35 -2.11 -21.18 3.53
N ASP A 36 -2.96 -20.74 4.45
CA ASP A 36 -3.44 -19.36 4.53
C ASP A 36 -2.48 -18.53 5.37
N PHE A 37 -2.12 -17.36 4.86
CA PHE A 37 -1.36 -16.33 5.56
C PHE A 37 -2.20 -15.06 5.68
N GLU A 38 -2.04 -14.33 6.77
CA GLU A 38 -2.66 -13.02 6.96
C GLU A 38 -1.71 -12.04 7.67
N GLY A 39 -1.88 -10.75 7.36
CA GLY A 39 -1.10 -9.65 7.94
C GLY A 39 -1.71 -8.28 7.61
N GLU A 40 -1.29 -7.22 8.29
CA GLU A 40 -1.70 -5.84 7.97
C GLU A 40 -0.78 -5.23 6.89
N SER A 41 0.41 -5.80 6.69
CA SER A 41 1.41 -5.45 5.70
C SER A 41 1.81 -6.69 4.86
N PHE A 42 2.64 -6.51 3.84
CA PHE A 42 3.16 -7.64 3.07
C PHE A 42 4.34 -8.35 3.77
N ASP A 43 5.05 -7.68 4.68
CA ASP A 43 6.22 -8.18 5.40
C ASP A 43 5.90 -8.75 6.80
N ASP A 44 4.62 -8.75 7.19
CA ASP A 44 4.09 -9.36 8.41
C ASP A 44 3.14 -10.55 8.14
N LEU A 45 3.02 -10.99 6.88
CA LEU A 45 2.18 -12.13 6.47
C LEU A 45 2.57 -13.40 7.23
N ALA A 46 1.79 -13.75 8.25
CA ALA A 46 2.01 -14.91 9.11
C ALA A 46 0.98 -16.00 8.83
N PRO A 47 1.32 -17.30 9.01
CA PRO A 47 0.33 -18.36 8.90
C PRO A 47 -0.86 -18.12 9.84
N VAL A 48 -2.08 -18.30 9.33
CA VAL A 48 -3.30 -18.16 10.14
C VAL A 48 -3.24 -19.11 11.34
N ALA A 49 -3.61 -18.58 12.52
CA ALA A 49 -3.51 -19.32 13.77
C ALA A 49 -4.21 -20.69 13.71
N GLY A 50 -3.53 -21.72 14.21
CA GLY A 50 -4.04 -23.09 14.20
C GLY A 50 -3.84 -23.87 12.90
N MET A 51 -3.25 -23.25 11.86
CA MET A 51 -2.87 -23.90 10.61
C MET A 51 -1.36 -23.77 10.34
N PRO A 52 -0.49 -24.31 11.23
CA PRO A 52 0.95 -24.19 11.03
C PRO A 52 1.38 -24.94 9.75
N PRO A 53 2.26 -24.35 8.93
CA PRO A 53 2.78 -25.03 7.75
C PRO A 53 3.64 -26.23 8.15
N GLU A 54 3.76 -27.21 7.25
CA GLU A 54 4.74 -28.28 7.40
C GLU A 54 6.16 -27.71 7.50
N SER A 55 7.00 -28.35 8.32
CA SER A 55 8.36 -27.86 8.57
C SER A 55 9.17 -27.77 7.29
N GLY A 56 9.79 -26.61 7.06
CA GLY A 56 10.60 -26.35 5.87
C GLY A 56 9.81 -25.99 4.61
N MET A 57 8.47 -26.02 4.65
CA MET A 57 7.61 -25.65 3.51
C MET A 57 7.66 -24.17 3.17
N PHE A 58 7.94 -23.31 4.15
CA PHE A 58 8.16 -21.88 3.99
C PHE A 58 9.36 -21.42 4.80
N ALA A 59 10.05 -20.39 4.34
CA ALA A 59 10.96 -19.64 5.19
C ALA A 59 10.15 -18.61 5.98
N LEU A 60 10.27 -18.65 7.30
CA LEU A 60 9.62 -17.70 8.20
C LEU A 60 10.70 -16.97 9.03
N ALA A 61 10.57 -15.65 9.16
CA ALA A 61 11.38 -14.83 10.05
C ALA A 61 10.43 -14.07 11.00
N ASP A 62 10.63 -14.22 12.31
CA ASP A 62 9.75 -13.64 13.33
C ASP A 62 8.27 -14.04 13.18
N GLY A 63 8.02 -15.22 12.61
CA GLY A 63 6.68 -15.76 12.34
C GLY A 63 6.06 -15.33 11.00
N ALA A 64 6.66 -14.37 10.28
CA ALA A 64 6.19 -13.87 9.00
C ALA A 64 6.95 -14.51 7.81
N LEU A 65 6.30 -14.53 6.65
CA LEU A 65 6.83 -15.06 5.39
C LEU A 65 8.06 -14.27 4.90
N THR A 66 9.12 -14.99 4.51
CA THR A 66 10.37 -14.41 3.97
C THR A 66 10.97 -15.31 2.89
N ASP A 67 12.07 -14.86 2.29
CA ASP A 67 12.86 -15.54 1.24
C ASP A 67 12.01 -15.97 0.03
N CYS A 68 11.07 -15.10 -0.35
CA CYS A 68 10.17 -15.34 -1.46
C CYS A 68 9.92 -14.07 -2.28
N VAL A 69 9.33 -14.26 -3.46
CA VAL A 69 8.88 -13.21 -4.35
C VAL A 69 7.38 -13.35 -4.54
N LEU A 70 6.66 -12.25 -4.36
CA LEU A 70 5.25 -12.08 -4.68
C LEU A 70 5.15 -11.19 -5.93
N GLU A 71 4.42 -11.65 -6.92
CA GLU A 71 4.17 -10.93 -8.18
C GLU A 71 2.67 -10.92 -8.46
N TRP A 72 2.05 -9.76 -8.62
CA TRP A 72 0.61 -9.66 -8.89
C TRP A 72 0.25 -8.37 -9.62
N ASP A 73 -0.91 -8.37 -10.25
CA ASP A 73 -1.50 -7.18 -10.87
C ASP A 73 -2.78 -6.79 -10.14
N LEU A 74 -3.00 -5.49 -9.92
CA LEU A 74 -4.28 -4.97 -9.42
C LEU A 74 -4.81 -3.81 -10.29
N PRO A 75 -6.14 -3.65 -10.41
CA PRO A 75 -6.72 -2.43 -10.93
C PRO A 75 -6.44 -1.27 -9.97
N LEU A 76 -5.85 -0.19 -10.46
CA LEU A 76 -5.62 1.03 -9.70
C LEU A 76 -6.38 2.20 -10.35
N PRO A 77 -7.31 2.85 -9.63
CA PRO A 77 -7.98 4.03 -10.15
C PRO A 77 -7.02 5.19 -10.38
N VAL A 78 -7.13 5.85 -11.53
CA VAL A 78 -6.36 7.03 -11.91
C VAL A 78 -7.33 8.10 -12.40
N VAL A 79 -7.20 9.32 -11.91
CA VAL A 79 -7.95 10.48 -12.40
C VAL A 79 -7.18 11.13 -13.53
N ALA A 80 -7.80 11.26 -14.70
CA ALA A 80 -7.29 12.01 -15.85
C ALA A 80 -8.45 12.77 -16.51
N ASP A 81 -8.24 14.05 -16.84
CA ASP A 81 -9.26 14.94 -17.40
C ASP A 81 -10.57 14.96 -16.57
N GLY A 82 -10.42 14.95 -15.23
CA GLY A 82 -11.54 14.94 -14.28
C GLY A 82 -12.35 13.63 -14.25
N THR A 83 -11.91 12.60 -14.99
CA THR A 83 -12.58 11.30 -15.07
C THR A 83 -11.74 10.21 -14.43
N VAL A 84 -12.38 9.25 -13.76
CA VAL A 84 -11.71 8.08 -13.20
C VAL A 84 -11.56 7.02 -14.28
N HIS A 85 -10.33 6.55 -14.48
CA HIS A 85 -9.95 5.44 -15.35
C HIS A 85 -9.37 4.31 -14.50
N GLN A 86 -9.48 3.08 -14.98
CA GLN A 86 -8.82 1.92 -14.37
C GLN A 86 -7.49 1.67 -15.07
N ALA A 87 -6.39 1.89 -14.37
CA ALA A 87 -5.07 1.47 -14.78
C ALA A 87 -4.75 0.09 -14.18
N THR A 88 -3.69 -0.56 -14.66
CA THR A 88 -3.15 -1.76 -14.02
C THR A 88 -1.87 -1.40 -13.30
N LEU A 89 -1.80 -1.69 -12.00
CA LEU A 89 -0.58 -1.61 -11.22
C LEU A 89 0.00 -3.02 -11.08
N SER A 90 1.13 -3.26 -11.72
CA SER A 90 1.93 -4.48 -11.59
C SER A 90 2.89 -4.33 -10.43
N CYS A 91 2.88 -5.31 -9.54
CA CYS A 91 3.65 -5.34 -8.30
C CYS A 91 4.62 -6.51 -8.33
N LEU A 92 5.90 -6.23 -8.08
CA LEU A 92 6.93 -7.24 -7.86
C LEU A 92 7.60 -6.95 -6.52
N LEU A 93 7.35 -7.83 -5.54
CA LEU A 93 7.84 -7.69 -4.19
C LEU A 93 8.72 -8.88 -3.82
N SER A 94 9.99 -8.62 -3.55
CA SER A 94 10.90 -9.61 -2.97
C SER A 94 10.95 -9.44 -1.46
N LEU A 95 10.31 -10.36 -0.74
CA LEU A 95 10.40 -10.46 0.72
C LEU A 95 11.72 -11.13 1.08
N ARG A 96 12.70 -10.31 1.46
CA ARG A 96 13.99 -10.76 2.02
C ARG A 96 14.26 -9.96 3.30
N ARG A 97 15.13 -10.49 4.15
CA ARG A 97 15.64 -9.80 5.34
C ARG A 97 17.11 -9.40 5.10
N PRO A 98 17.57 -8.24 5.59
CA PRO A 98 16.82 -7.28 6.41
C PRO A 98 15.84 -6.39 5.63
N GLU A 99 16.01 -6.27 4.31
CA GLU A 99 15.23 -5.34 3.48
C GLU A 99 14.48 -6.07 2.36
N ALA A 100 13.23 -5.66 2.14
CA ALA A 100 12.42 -6.07 1.01
C ALA A 100 12.72 -5.17 -0.20
N ASP A 101 12.69 -5.76 -1.40
CA ASP A 101 12.81 -4.99 -2.64
C ASP A 101 11.45 -4.93 -3.32
N LEU A 102 10.93 -3.72 -3.51
CA LEU A 102 9.69 -3.44 -4.22
C LEU A 102 9.98 -2.82 -5.59
N HIS A 103 9.22 -3.26 -6.59
CA HIS A 103 9.14 -2.61 -7.90
C HIS A 103 7.69 -2.53 -8.34
N LEU A 104 7.25 -1.34 -8.72
CA LEU A 104 5.89 -1.06 -9.19
C LEU A 104 5.92 -0.52 -10.62
N GLU A 105 4.99 -0.99 -11.45
CA GLU A 105 4.75 -0.46 -12.79
C GLU A 105 3.27 -0.16 -12.99
N LEU A 106 2.95 1.08 -13.33
CA LEU A 106 1.60 1.49 -13.69
C LEU A 106 1.44 1.51 -15.21
N HIS A 107 0.53 0.69 -15.72
CA HIS A 107 0.13 0.65 -17.12
C HIS A 107 -1.09 1.56 -17.31
N PHE A 108 -0.91 2.69 -17.99
CA PHE A 108 -1.96 3.67 -18.23
C PHE A 108 -1.79 4.39 -19.56
N GLY A 109 -2.87 4.50 -20.35
CA GLY A 109 -2.85 5.24 -21.62
C GLY A 109 -1.88 4.70 -22.67
N GLY A 110 -1.56 3.40 -22.64
CA GLY A 110 -0.59 2.77 -23.54
C GLY A 110 0.88 3.02 -23.17
N ALA A 111 1.15 3.67 -22.05
CA ALA A 111 2.49 3.87 -21.48
C ALA A 111 2.66 3.10 -20.16
N VAL A 112 3.91 2.95 -19.74
CA VAL A 112 4.29 2.33 -18.47
C VAL A 112 5.07 3.34 -17.64
N TYR A 113 4.67 3.51 -16.39
CA TYR A 113 5.26 4.42 -15.42
C TYR A 113 5.77 3.61 -14.23
N GLY A 114 7.09 3.56 -14.04
CA GLY A 114 7.71 2.69 -13.03
C GLY A 114 8.33 3.43 -11.85
N SER A 115 8.42 2.77 -10.71
CA SER A 115 9.33 3.15 -9.62
C SER A 115 10.80 2.86 -9.99
N ARG A 116 11.77 3.15 -9.11
CA ARG A 116 13.10 2.53 -9.27
C ARG A 116 13.00 1.04 -8.97
N ARG A 117 14.04 0.33 -9.36
CA ARG A 117 14.26 -1.04 -8.91
C ARG A 117 14.64 -0.98 -7.43
N ALA A 118 14.03 -1.86 -6.62
CA ALA A 118 14.31 -2.03 -5.19
C ALA A 118 13.99 -0.79 -4.34
N GLU A 119 12.76 -0.29 -4.44
CA GLU A 119 12.22 0.62 -3.42
C GLU A 119 11.99 -0.15 -2.12
N CYS A 120 12.11 0.54 -0.97
CA CYS A 120 11.91 -0.08 0.34
C CYS A 120 10.45 -0.10 0.80
N ASP A 121 9.58 0.73 0.22
CA ASP A 121 8.17 0.84 0.63
C ASP A 121 7.24 1.28 -0.51
N PHE A 122 5.94 0.99 -0.33
CA PHE A 122 4.90 1.34 -1.32
C PHE A 122 4.69 2.85 -1.47
N ALA A 123 4.88 3.64 -0.40
CA ALA A 123 4.66 5.08 -0.46
C ALA A 123 5.64 5.76 -1.42
N THR A 124 6.93 5.42 -1.31
CA THR A 124 7.98 5.94 -2.19
C THR A 124 7.81 5.47 -3.63
N ALA A 125 7.51 4.18 -3.83
CA ALA A 125 7.27 3.64 -5.16
C ALA A 125 6.09 4.35 -5.87
N LEU A 126 4.97 4.55 -5.17
CA LEU A 126 3.79 5.25 -5.71
C LEU A 126 4.06 6.75 -5.91
N ALA A 127 4.83 7.40 -5.03
CA ALA A 127 5.23 8.78 -5.19
C ALA A 127 6.08 8.97 -6.46
N MET A 128 6.99 8.03 -6.75
CA MET A 128 7.77 8.03 -7.98
C MET A 128 6.90 7.87 -9.23
N ILE A 129 5.97 6.92 -9.22
CA ILE A 129 5.00 6.77 -10.30
C ILE A 129 4.24 8.08 -10.50
N GLN A 130 3.67 8.67 -9.44
CA GLN A 130 2.93 9.93 -9.52
C GLN A 130 3.76 11.09 -10.09
N ARG A 131 5.07 11.18 -9.77
CA ARG A 131 5.98 12.20 -10.33
C ARG A 131 6.24 12.01 -11.83
N SER A 132 6.16 10.77 -12.33
CA SER A 132 6.37 10.44 -13.74
C SER A 132 5.12 10.56 -14.61
N LEU A 133 3.93 10.65 -13.98
CA LEU A 133 2.67 10.75 -14.70
C LEU A 133 2.54 12.08 -15.44
N PRO A 134 1.80 12.12 -16.57
CA PRO A 134 1.52 13.36 -17.28
C PRO A 134 0.83 14.40 -16.39
N PRO A 135 1.01 15.70 -16.66
CA PRO A 135 0.30 16.75 -15.95
C PRO A 135 -1.22 16.52 -15.97
N GLY A 136 -1.87 16.68 -14.82
CA GLY A 136 -3.32 16.46 -14.68
C GLY A 136 -3.72 15.00 -14.42
N VAL A 137 -2.78 14.05 -14.50
CA VAL A 137 -3.02 12.64 -14.16
C VAL A 137 -2.64 12.37 -12.70
N ARG A 138 -3.56 11.79 -11.92
CA ARG A 138 -3.38 11.58 -10.48
C ARG A 138 -3.78 10.16 -10.07
N LEU A 139 -2.97 9.53 -9.23
CA LEU A 139 -3.34 8.28 -8.57
C LEU A 139 -4.53 8.53 -7.64
N GLN A 140 -5.48 7.59 -7.64
CA GLN A 140 -6.56 7.55 -6.67
C GLN A 140 -6.39 6.28 -5.82
N SER A 141 -5.63 6.43 -4.74
CA SER A 141 -5.41 5.41 -3.73
C SER A 141 -5.15 6.06 -2.36
N CYS A 142 -5.12 5.25 -1.31
CA CYS A 142 -5.06 5.70 0.06
C CYS A 142 -3.84 6.58 0.32
N ILE A 143 -2.67 6.31 -0.27
CA ILE A 143 -1.50 7.20 -0.14
C ILE A 143 -1.76 8.65 -0.61
N ALA A 144 -2.60 8.82 -1.64
CA ALA A 144 -2.95 10.10 -2.26
C ALA A 144 -4.24 10.72 -1.66
N CYS A 145 -4.85 10.07 -0.67
CA CYS A 145 -6.07 10.54 -0.04
C CYS A 145 -5.80 11.71 0.92
N ALA A 146 -6.69 12.69 0.92
CA ALA A 146 -6.68 13.81 1.85
C ALA A 146 -6.72 13.31 3.30
N PHE A 147 -7.52 12.29 3.61
CA PHE A 147 -7.76 11.83 4.99
C PHE A 147 -6.90 10.65 5.38
N SER A 148 -5.62 10.68 5.02
CA SER A 148 -4.70 9.60 5.29
C SER A 148 -3.34 10.12 5.71
N ASP A 149 -2.77 9.63 6.80
CA ASP A 149 -1.48 10.13 7.27
C ASP A 149 -0.65 9.07 7.98
N TYR A 150 0.67 9.27 8.01
CA TYR A 150 1.55 8.47 8.85
C TYR A 150 1.61 9.04 10.26
N PHE A 151 2.09 8.22 11.19
CA PHE A 151 2.33 8.68 12.55
C PHE A 151 3.47 9.70 12.53
N PRO A 152 3.26 10.95 12.99
CA PRO A 152 4.26 12.00 12.79
C PRO A 152 5.59 11.81 13.52
N ALA A 153 5.62 11.05 14.63
CA ALA A 153 6.81 10.91 15.46
C ALA A 153 7.75 9.76 15.04
N THR A 154 7.54 9.13 13.87
CA THR A 154 8.43 8.09 13.33
C THR A 154 8.78 8.35 11.88
N THR A 155 10.05 8.20 11.53
CA THR A 155 10.49 8.17 10.12
C THR A 155 10.30 6.78 9.49
N ASP A 156 10.10 5.75 10.31
CA ASP A 156 9.78 4.41 9.86
C ASP A 156 8.27 4.31 9.60
N ARG A 157 7.93 3.98 8.36
CA ARG A 157 6.57 3.77 7.86
C ARG A 157 6.30 2.31 7.48
N GLY A 158 7.30 1.43 7.63
CA GLY A 158 7.25 0.04 7.19
C GLY A 158 7.15 -0.11 5.66
N LEU A 159 7.02 -1.36 5.20
CA LEU A 159 6.83 -1.68 3.78
C LEU A 159 5.47 -1.20 3.27
N SER A 160 4.40 -1.44 4.03
CA SER A 160 3.01 -1.08 3.69
C SER A 160 2.11 -1.08 4.93
N GLY A 161 0.87 -0.59 4.78
CA GLY A 161 -0.18 -0.79 5.77
C GLY A 161 -0.10 0.14 6.98
N GLY A 162 0.91 1.01 7.07
CA GLY A 162 1.11 1.94 8.18
C GLY A 162 0.28 3.24 8.11
N LEU A 163 -0.57 3.41 7.09
CA LEU A 163 -1.25 4.66 6.83
C LEU A 163 -2.55 4.79 7.65
N ALA A 164 -2.64 5.73 8.58
CA ALA A 164 -3.85 5.97 9.35
C ALA A 164 -4.94 6.61 8.48
N CYS A 165 -6.15 6.05 8.51
CA CYS A 165 -7.31 6.55 7.78
C CYS A 165 -8.21 7.40 8.69
N PHE A 166 -8.44 8.66 8.32
CA PHE A 166 -9.28 9.62 9.05
C PHE A 166 -10.67 9.82 8.41
N ARG A 167 -11.17 8.84 7.64
CA ARG A 167 -12.51 8.94 7.01
C ARG A 167 -13.65 9.17 8.02
N GLY A 168 -13.52 8.65 9.24
CA GLY A 168 -14.46 8.91 10.33
C GLY A 168 -14.36 10.31 10.96
N ALA A 169 -13.34 11.10 10.59
CA ALA A 169 -13.03 12.41 11.16
C ALA A 169 -12.75 13.48 10.09
N LYS A 170 -13.30 13.33 8.87
CA LYS A 170 -13.04 14.22 7.71
C LYS A 170 -13.15 15.70 8.05
N ASP A 171 -14.22 16.12 8.71
CA ASP A 171 -14.46 17.53 9.02
C ASP A 171 -13.38 18.14 9.90
N ALA A 172 -12.87 17.36 10.87
CA ALA A 172 -11.75 17.81 11.70
C ALA A 172 -10.43 17.79 10.93
N TYR A 173 -10.19 16.74 10.13
CA TYR A 173 -8.96 16.60 9.37
C TYR A 173 -8.81 17.68 8.28
N ARG A 174 -9.92 18.22 7.72
CA ARG A 174 -9.86 19.34 6.75
C ARG A 174 -9.16 20.58 7.29
N GLY A 175 -9.12 20.76 8.61
CA GLY A 175 -8.40 21.85 9.26
C GLY A 175 -6.93 21.55 9.54
N ALA A 176 -6.50 20.28 9.45
CA ALA A 176 -5.18 19.85 9.90
C ALA A 176 -4.08 20.22 8.89
N ALA A 177 -3.04 20.88 9.36
CA ALA A 177 -1.84 21.22 8.62
C ALA A 177 -0.59 21.02 9.50
N GLY A 178 0.19 20.00 9.19
CA GLY A 178 1.41 19.67 9.93
C GLY A 178 1.25 18.58 10.98
N GLU A 179 2.33 18.35 11.71
CA GLU A 179 2.52 17.28 12.68
C GLU A 179 1.55 17.35 13.86
N ASP A 180 1.54 18.49 14.57
CA ASP A 180 0.77 18.66 15.81
C ASP A 180 -0.73 18.42 15.60
N ASP A 181 -1.29 18.98 14.53
CA ASP A 181 -2.71 18.82 14.19
C ASP A 181 -3.08 17.35 13.90
N VAL A 182 -2.17 16.58 13.30
CA VAL A 182 -2.40 15.16 13.01
C VAL A 182 -2.25 14.31 14.27
N LEU A 183 -1.30 14.64 15.15
CA LEU A 183 -1.16 14.00 16.46
C LEU A 183 -2.42 14.18 17.31
N ASP A 184 -2.98 15.39 17.34
CA ASP A 184 -4.23 15.68 18.07
C ASP A 184 -5.44 14.89 17.54
N LEU A 185 -5.41 14.47 16.27
CA LEU A 185 -6.45 13.67 15.64
C LEU A 185 -6.21 12.17 15.70
N TRP A 186 -5.04 11.71 16.16
CA TRP A 186 -4.57 10.34 15.93
C TRP A 186 -5.54 9.25 16.45
N ASP A 187 -6.10 9.47 17.64
CA ASP A 187 -7.06 8.54 18.27
C ASP A 187 -8.44 8.55 17.61
N ARG A 188 -8.68 9.47 16.68
CA ARG A 188 -9.91 9.56 15.87
C ARG A 188 -9.79 8.84 14.53
N ARG A 189 -8.64 8.22 14.23
CA ARG A 189 -8.47 7.38 13.04
C ARG A 189 -9.45 6.21 13.06
N THR A 190 -9.94 5.84 11.90
CA THR A 190 -10.83 4.68 11.72
C THR A 190 -10.06 3.35 11.69
N GLY A 191 -8.73 3.41 11.51
CA GLY A 191 -7.84 2.26 11.44
C GLY A 191 -6.64 2.57 10.55
N PHE A 192 -5.77 1.59 10.37
CA PHE A 192 -4.69 1.64 9.39
C PHE A 192 -5.14 1.05 8.06
N VAL A 193 -4.55 1.50 6.95
CA VAL A 193 -4.87 1.02 5.61
C VAL A 193 -3.61 0.86 4.74
N GLN A 194 -3.66 -0.05 3.76
CA GLN A 194 -2.61 -0.14 2.74
C GLN A 194 -2.62 1.05 1.77
N GLU A 195 -1.44 1.47 1.33
CA GLU A 195 -1.19 2.60 0.44
C GLU A 195 -1.85 2.45 -0.94
N ILE A 196 -1.88 1.21 -1.44
CA ILE A 196 -2.45 0.81 -2.74
C ILE A 196 -3.98 0.72 -2.73
N TRP A 197 -4.61 0.74 -1.57
CA TRP A 197 -6.06 0.59 -1.46
C TRP A 197 -6.80 1.81 -2.02
N SER A 198 -7.99 1.65 -2.61
CA SER A 198 -8.84 2.77 -3.02
C SER A 198 -10.27 2.59 -2.53
N CYS A 199 -10.60 3.24 -1.41
CA CYS A 199 -11.97 3.23 -0.90
C CYS A 199 -12.89 4.22 -1.62
N ARG A 200 -14.21 4.02 -1.50
CA ARG A 200 -15.26 4.90 -2.09
C ARG A 200 -15.32 6.30 -1.48
N GLU A 201 -14.67 6.50 -0.34
CA GLU A 201 -14.65 7.78 0.38
C GLU A 201 -13.40 8.62 0.09
N PHE A 202 -12.59 8.18 -0.90
CA PHE A 202 -11.42 8.91 -1.35
C PHE A 202 -11.77 10.36 -1.72
N GLU A 203 -10.97 11.29 -1.19
CA GLU A 203 -10.92 12.67 -1.65
C GLU A 203 -9.46 12.99 -1.94
N ALA A 204 -9.18 13.66 -3.05
CA ALA A 204 -7.81 13.95 -3.45
C ALA A 204 -7.16 14.91 -2.44
N ARG A 205 -5.93 14.58 -2.04
CA ARG A 205 -5.12 15.43 -1.17
C ARG A 205 -4.87 16.81 -1.80
N PRO A 206 -5.11 17.91 -1.05
CA PRO A 206 -4.77 19.25 -1.51
C PRO A 206 -3.29 19.39 -1.87
N ALA A 207 -2.97 20.33 -2.76
CA ALA A 207 -1.59 20.61 -3.16
C ALA A 207 -0.85 21.49 -2.13
N GLU A 208 -1.58 22.20 -1.27
CA GLU A 208 -1.04 23.09 -0.24
C GLU A 208 -2.12 23.41 0.82
N GLY A 209 -1.68 23.88 1.99
CA GLY A 209 -2.57 24.43 3.03
C GLY A 209 -3.26 23.40 3.91
N ALA A 210 -4.40 23.79 4.49
CA ALA A 210 -5.17 22.92 5.39
C ALA A 210 -5.69 21.66 4.68
N GLY A 211 -5.68 20.54 5.38
CA GLY A 211 -6.04 19.23 4.83
C GLY A 211 -4.90 18.51 4.12
N THR A 212 -3.69 19.11 4.04
CA THR A 212 -2.47 18.37 3.67
C THR A 212 -1.88 17.58 4.84
N GLY A 213 -2.37 17.73 6.06
CA GLY A 213 -1.86 16.98 7.22
C GLY A 213 -0.35 17.11 7.41
N HIS A 214 0.26 16.09 8.01
CA HIS A 214 1.67 16.05 8.39
C HIS A 214 2.57 15.81 7.17
N ARG A 215 2.21 14.85 6.31
CA ARG A 215 2.97 14.51 5.09
C ARG A 215 3.05 15.63 4.04
N GLY A 216 2.20 16.66 4.13
CA GLY A 216 2.08 17.67 3.09
C GLY A 216 1.36 17.13 1.85
N ALA A 217 1.61 17.75 0.69
CA ALA A 217 0.99 17.34 -0.58
C ALA A 217 1.49 15.96 -1.05
N PHE A 218 0.77 15.31 -1.96
CA PHE A 218 1.30 14.13 -2.66
C PHE A 218 1.55 14.47 -4.13
N PRO A 219 2.73 14.16 -4.72
CA PRO A 219 3.85 13.37 -4.18
C PRO A 219 4.97 14.24 -3.57
N LEU A 220 4.70 14.91 -2.45
CA LEU A 220 5.74 15.53 -1.63
C LEU A 220 6.22 14.47 -0.64
N GLU A 221 7.48 14.05 -0.75
CA GLU A 221 8.14 13.32 0.32
C GLU A 221 9.05 14.34 0.98
N LEU A 222 8.63 14.88 2.14
CA LEU A 222 9.58 15.56 2.99
C LEU A 222 10.61 14.51 3.44
N ALA A 223 11.87 14.78 3.11
CA ALA A 223 13.03 13.98 3.47
C ALA A 223 13.23 13.92 4.99
#